data_AF-A0A9J6RCL9-F1
#
_entry.id   AF-A0A9J6RCL9-F1
#
_cell.length_a   1.000
_cell.length_b   1.000
_cell.length_c   1.000
_cell.angle_alpha   90.00
_cell.angle_beta   90.00
_cell.angle_gamma   90.00
#
_symmetry.space_group_name_H-M   'P 1'
#
loop_
_entity.id
_entity.type
_entity.pdbx_description
1 polymer ?
#
loop_
_entity_poly.entity_id
_entity_poly.type
_entity_poly.pdbx_seq_one_letter_code
_entity_poly.pdbx_strand_id
1 'polypeptide(L)' 'MRRGELLAIRPGILYEYGMKVRNSIRPTSDDTSLKTQIAKCDVSINKEVYELIRKIPVKENGYIFNFGGFKQSEQLAESY' A
#
# COMPACT_ATOMS: atom_id res chain seq x y z
N MET A 1 -6.76 7.10 -1.83
CA MET A 1 -5.32 6.80 -1.68
C MET A 1 -4.65 6.83 -3.04
N ARG A 2 -3.40 7.29 -3.10
CA ARG A 2 -2.55 7.25 -4.30
C ARG A 2 -1.85 5.89 -4.40
N ARG A 3 -1.47 5.48 -5.62
CA ARG A 3 -0.81 4.18 -5.87
C ARG A 3 0.41 3.92 -4.97
N GLY A 4 1.27 4.92 -4.76
CA GLY A 4 2.44 4.77 -3.90
C GLY A 4 2.09 4.45 -2.44
N GLU A 5 0.98 4.97 -1.93
CA GLU A 5 0.48 4.70 -0.57
C GLU A 5 -0.07 3.27 -0.46
N LEU A 6 -0.76 2.79 -1.51
CA LEU A 6 -1.23 1.41 -1.60
C LEU A 6 -0.06 0.42 -1.63
N LEU A 7 0.96 0.71 -2.42
CA LEU A 7 2.16 -0.14 -2.48
C LEU A 7 2.95 -0.13 -1.18
N ALA A 8 2.83 0.93 -0.37
CA ALA A 8 3.49 1.03 0.93
C ALA A 8 2.81 0.23 2.06
N ILE A 9 1.69 -0.45 1.78
CA ILE A 9 0.92 -1.14 2.83
C ILE A 9 1.71 -2.33 3.40
N ARG A 10 1.80 -2.34 4.74
CA ARG A 10 2.33 -3.42 5.56
C ARG A 10 1.29 -3.83 6.62
N PRO A 11 1.32 -5.05 7.16
CA PRO A 11 0.35 -5.46 8.18
C PRO A 11 0.30 -4.54 9.41
N GLY A 12 1.46 -4.02 9.85
CA GLY A 12 1.56 -3.19 11.05
C GLY A 12 0.90 -1.81 10.98
N ILE A 13 0.46 -1.36 9.79
CA ILE A 13 -0.23 -0.07 9.65
C ILE A 13 -1.76 -0.20 9.73
N LEU A 14 -2.29 -1.43 9.76
CA LEU A 14 -3.72 -1.71 9.86
C LEU A 14 -4.16 -1.69 11.33
N TYR A 15 -5.34 -1.13 11.58
CA TYR A 15 -6.09 -1.27 12.83
C TYR A 15 -7.54 -1.60 12.47
N GLU A 16 -8.37 -1.89 13.47
CA GLU A 16 -9.75 -2.31 13.21
C GLU A 16 -10.49 -1.25 12.37
N TYR A 17 -10.89 -1.65 11.16
CA TYR A 17 -11.58 -0.82 10.17
C TYR A 17 -10.85 0.47 9.80
N GLY A 18 -9.52 0.48 9.87
CA GLY A 18 -8.74 1.61 9.38
C GLY A 18 -7.28 1.31 9.12
N MET A 19 -6.59 2.31 8.57
CA MET A 19 -5.18 2.22 8.21
C MET A 19 -4.46 3.54 8.43
N LYS A 20 -3.25 3.48 8.98
CA LYS A 20 -2.35 4.63 9.17
C LYS A 20 -1.48 4.82 7.93
N VAL A 21 -1.83 5.75 7.05
CA VAL A 21 -1.05 6.06 5.86
C VAL A 21 0.12 6.96 6.25
N ARG A 22 1.32 6.38 6.32
CA ARG A 22 2.55 7.09 6.75
C ARG A 22 3.67 7.04 5.71
N ASN A 23 3.56 6.15 4.74
CA ASN A 23 4.58 5.86 3.74
C ASN A 23 3.96 5.91 2.34
N SER A 24 4.78 6.27 1.35
CA SER A 24 4.40 6.24 -0.06
C SER A 24 5.62 5.88 -0.89
N ILE A 25 5.52 4.81 -1.65
CA ILE A 25 6.59 4.33 -2.51
C ILE A 25 6.64 5.18 -3.78
N ARG A 26 7.85 5.51 -4.20
CA ARG A 26 8.14 6.25 -5.42
C ARG A 26 9.01 5.39 -6.35
N PRO A 27 8.82 5.47 -7.67
CA PRO A 27 9.66 4.71 -8.61
C PRO A 27 11.09 5.23 -8.71
N THR A 28 11.33 6.48 -8.32
CA THR A 28 12.59 7.21 -8.56
C THR A 28 13.42 7.44 -7.30
N SER A 29 13.00 6.94 -6.15
CA SER A 29 13.69 7.17 -4.88
C SER A 29 13.34 6.10 -3.85
N ASP A 30 14.35 5.67 -3.10
CA ASP A 30 14.20 4.74 -1.97
C ASP A 30 13.60 5.39 -0.72
N ASP A 31 13.47 6.72 -0.70
CA ASP A 31 12.79 7.43 0.39
C ASP A 31 11.27 7.24 0.28
N THR A 32 10.78 6.31 1.08
CA THR A 32 9.35 5.98 1.22
C THR A 32 8.61 6.84 2.24
N SER A 33 9.30 7.76 2.92
CA SER A 33 8.68 8.60 3.95
C SER A 33 7.85 9.72 3.32
N LEU A 34 6.66 9.94 3.89
CA LEU A 34 5.86 11.11 3.53
C LEU A 34 6.56 12.38 4.07
N LYS A 35 6.90 13.29 3.15
CA LYS A 35 7.73 14.48 3.41
C LYS A 35 7.10 15.48 4.38
N THR A 36 5.77 15.51 4.50
CA THR A 36 5.04 16.48 5.33
C THR A 36 4.05 15.78 6.25
N GLN A 37 3.84 16.34 7.45
CA GLN A 37 2.86 15.81 8.42
C GLN A 37 1.44 15.81 7.86
N ILE A 38 1.12 16.75 6.96
CA ILE A 38 -0.20 16.87 6.30
C ILE A 38 -0.52 15.65 5.42
N ALA A 39 0.51 15.02 4.83
CA ALA A 39 0.31 13.84 3.99
C ALA A 39 0.01 12.57 4.81
N LYS A 40 0.30 12.58 6.12
CA LYS A 40 0.01 11.45 7.00
C LYS A 40 -1.47 11.53 7.40
N CYS A 41 -2.25 10.55 6.98
CA CYS A 41 -3.65 10.46 7.33
C CYS A 41 -4.02 9.07 7.84
N ASP A 42 -5.06 9.03 8.66
CA ASP A 42 -5.68 7.80 9.09
C ASP A 42 -6.97 7.64 8.26
N VAL A 43 -7.08 6.53 7.55
CA VAL A 43 -8.16 6.27 6.60
C VAL A 43 -9.02 5.15 7.15
N SER A 44 -10.31 5.42 7.33
CA SER A 44 -11.29 4.37 7.64
C SER A 44 -11.50 3.49 6.41
N ILE A 45 -11.51 2.18 6.63
CA ILE A 45 -11.82 1.17 5.61
C ILE A 45 -13.01 0.34 6.11
N ASN A 46 -13.85 -0.13 5.19
CA ASN A 46 -14.96 -0.99 5.60
C ASN A 46 -14.44 -2.36 6.08
N LYS A 47 -15.30 -3.11 6.79
CA LYS A 47 -14.98 -4.44 7.30
C LYS A 47 -14.52 -5.41 6.21
N GLU A 48 -15.17 -5.38 5.06
CA GLU A 48 -14.85 -6.26 3.94
C GLU A 48 -13.40 -6.05 3.44
N VAL A 49 -13.00 -4.81 3.20
CA VAL A 49 -11.65 -4.45 2.77
C VAL A 49 -10.63 -4.80 3.85
N TYR A 50 -10.95 -4.54 5.13
CA TYR A 50 -10.08 -4.94 6.24
C TYR A 50 -9.82 -6.46 6.26
N GLU A 51 -10.88 -7.27 6.13
CA GLU A 51 -10.77 -8.72 6.09
C GLU A 51 -10.06 -9.22 4.82
N LEU A 52 -10.28 -8.58 3.67
CA LEU A 52 -9.59 -8.92 2.42
C LEU A 52 -8.09 -8.67 2.54
N ILE A 53 -7.68 -7.50 3.01
CA ILE A 53 -6.25 -7.14 3.14
C ILE A 53 -5.55 -8.12 4.08
N ARG A 54 -6.19 -8.53 5.18
CA ARG A 54 -5.63 -9.50 6.13
C ARG A 54 -5.42 -10.90 5.57
N LYS A 55 -6.13 -11.28 4.50
CA LYS A 55 -5.98 -12.59 3.84
C LYS A 55 -4.85 -12.62 2.83
N ILE A 56 -4.34 -11.46 2.40
CA ILE A 56 -3.26 -11.39 1.42
C ILE A 56 -1.94 -11.75 2.12
N PRO A 57 -1.18 -12.75 1.62
CA PRO A 57 0.09 -13.12 2.23
C PRO A 57 1.12 -12.01 2.05
N VAL A 58 1.81 -11.71 3.15
CA VAL A 58 2.92 -10.75 3.16
C VAL A 58 4.06 -11.30 2.31
N LYS A 59 4.62 -10.46 1.46
CA LYS A 59 5.75 -10.82 0.60
C LYS A 59 7.06 -10.77 1.38
N GLU A 60 8.13 -11.32 0.81
CA GLU A 60 9.46 -11.39 1.45
C GLU A 60 10.03 -10.01 1.84
N ASN A 61 9.68 -8.97 1.09
CA ASN A 61 10.06 -7.58 1.40
C ASN A 61 9.22 -6.95 2.54
N GLY A 62 8.30 -7.71 3.13
CA GLY A 62 7.42 -7.30 4.22
C GLY A 62 6.25 -6.41 3.80
N TYR A 63 5.98 -6.26 2.50
CA TYR A 63 4.82 -5.52 1.97
C TYR A 63 3.72 -6.49 1.52
N ILE A 64 2.48 -5.99 1.49
CA ILE A 64 1.32 -6.78 1.06
C ILE A 64 1.25 -6.86 -0.49
N PHE A 65 1.65 -5.78 -1.17
CA PHE A 65 1.62 -5.69 -2.63
C PHE A 65 3.03 -5.68 -3.22
N ASN A 66 3.19 -6.26 -4.42
CA ASN A 66 4.42 -6.17 -5.18
C ASN A 66 4.48 -4.82 -5.92
N PHE A 67 5.65 -4.20 -5.97
CA PHE A 67 5.84 -2.91 -6.62
C PHE A 67 5.89 -3.05 -8.14
N GLY A 68 6.41 -4.18 -8.64
CA GLY A 68 6.44 -4.50 -10.07
C GLY A 68 7.00 -3.39 -10.95
N GLY A 69 7.97 -2.60 -10.45
CA GLY A 69 8.52 -1.45 -11.16
C GLY A 69 7.50 -0.36 -11.53
N PHE A 70 6.35 -0.28 -10.84
CA PHE A 70 5.23 0.60 -11.18
C PHE A 70 4.57 0.30 -12.55
N LYS A 71 4.71 -0.94 -13.04
CA LYS A 71 4.14 -1.43 -14.31
C LYS A 71 2.84 -2.22 -14.15
N GLN A 72 2.06 -1.96 -13.11
CA GLN A 72 0.78 -2.67 -12.88
C GLN A 72 -0.18 -2.55 -14.08
N SER A 73 -0.12 -1.39 -14.76
CA SER A 73 -0.71 -1.10 -16.08
C SER A 73 -0.54 -2.23 -17.09
N GLU A 74 0.74 -2.44 -17.41
CA GLU A 74 1.27 -3.37 -18.41
C GLU A 74 0.99 -4.81 -18.00
N GLN A 75 1.27 -5.16 -16.73
CA GLN A 75 1.03 -6.50 -16.18
C GLN A 75 -0.45 -6.90 -16.24
N LEU A 76 -1.36 -5.95 -16.02
CA LEU A 76 -2.79 -6.21 -16.15
C LEU A 76 -3.17 -6.48 -17.60
N ALA A 77 -2.62 -5.71 -18.55
CA ALA A 77 -2.90 -5.89 -19.98
C ALA A 77 -2.40 -7.24 -20.52
N GLU A 78 -1.29 -7.76 -20.01
CA GLU A 78 -0.76 -9.09 -20.37
C GLU A 78 -1.53 -10.26 -19.74
N SER A 79 -2.38 -9.99 -18.75
CA SER A 79 -3.16 -11.02 -18.04
C SER A 79 -4.54 -11.32 -18.65
N TYR A 80 -4.90 -10.61 -19.73
CA TYR A 80 -6.11 -10.82 -20.54
C TYR A 80 -5.76 -11.42 -21.90
#